data_AF-A0A3S3RLR1-F1
#
_entry.id   AF-A0A3S3RLR1-F1
#
_cell.length_a   1.000
_cell.length_b   1.000
_cell.length_c   1.000
_cell.angle_alpha   90.00
_cell.angle_beta   90.00
_cell.angle_gamma   90.00
#
_symmetry.space_group_name_H-M   'P 1'
#
loop_
_entity.id
_entity.type
_entity.pdbx_description
1 polymer ?
#
loop_
_entity_poly.entity_id
_entity_poly.type
_entity_poly.pdbx_seq_one_letter_code
_entity_poly.pdbx_strand_id
1 'polypeptide(L)'
;MCNLYPDPTFAHSSVDVAIHEVTGLYELLRNAFKKLNHKIDVVIGESGWPSHGHVLDGTPLTVSHLVNYWRKLGDWASYKRVSVYFFEAFDQPWRGEMNSYESHFGWWFDHGERFIEKSNPN
;
A
#
# COMPACT_ATOMS: atom_id res chain seq x y z
N MET A 1 -14.74 1.92 7.02
CA MET A 1 -13.30 1.70 6.77
C MET A 1 -13.18 0.52 5.82
N CYS A 2 -12.33 0.61 4.79
CA CYS A 2 -12.10 -0.46 3.83
C CYS A 2 -10.59 -0.68 3.67
N ASN A 3 -10.13 -1.92 3.79
CA ASN A 3 -8.74 -2.28 3.51
C ASN A 3 -8.63 -2.55 2.02
N LEU A 4 -7.87 -1.72 1.31
CA LEU A 4 -7.77 -1.73 -0.14
C LEU A 4 -6.32 -1.90 -0.52
N TYR A 5 -5.97 -3.10 -0.98
CA TYR A 5 -4.68 -3.40 -1.55
C TYR A 5 -4.85 -3.61 -3.06
N PRO A 6 -3.82 -3.29 -3.87
CA PRO A 6 -3.83 -3.65 -5.27
C PRO A 6 -3.88 -5.17 -5.44
N ASP A 7 -4.43 -5.66 -6.56
CA ASP A 7 -4.54 -7.10 -6.82
C ASP A 7 -3.14 -7.73 -6.80
N PRO A 8 -2.90 -8.91 -6.19
CA PRO A 8 -1.56 -9.52 -6.08
C PRO A 8 -0.78 -9.67 -7.39
N THR A 9 -1.46 -9.58 -8.54
CA THR A 9 -0.86 -9.50 -9.88
C THR A 9 -0.31 -8.12 -10.24
N PHE A 10 -0.37 -7.13 -9.34
CA PHE A 10 0.01 -5.73 -9.56
C PHE A 10 1.46 -5.54 -10.00
N ALA A 11 2.36 -6.46 -9.64
CA ALA A 11 3.76 -6.36 -10.03
C ALA A 11 3.91 -6.55 -11.55
N HIS A 12 2.98 -7.26 -12.21
CA HIS A 12 2.90 -7.30 -13.66
C HIS A 12 2.50 -5.96 -14.28
N SER A 13 1.64 -5.21 -13.60
CA SER A 13 0.83 -4.16 -14.21
C SER A 13 1.35 -2.73 -13.98
N SER A 14 2.51 -2.58 -13.33
CA SER A 14 3.08 -1.31 -12.85
C SER A 14 2.31 -0.66 -11.69
N VAL A 15 3.02 0.22 -10.96
CA VAL A 15 2.42 1.01 -9.86
C VAL A 15 1.23 1.85 -10.34
N ASP A 16 1.20 2.29 -11.59
CA ASP A 16 0.10 3.11 -12.12
C ASP A 16 -1.22 2.33 -12.19
N VAL A 17 -1.18 1.06 -12.58
CA VAL A 17 -2.40 0.22 -12.62
C VAL A 17 -2.89 -0.05 -11.21
N ALA A 18 -1.99 -0.36 -10.27
CA ALA A 18 -2.35 -0.56 -8.87
C ALA A 18 -3.04 0.66 -8.24
N ILE A 19 -2.56 1.87 -8.56
CA ILE A 19 -3.20 3.11 -8.10
C ILE A 19 -4.58 3.27 -8.73
N HIS A 20 -4.71 3.00 -10.04
CA HIS A 20 -6.01 3.03 -10.71
C HIS A 20 -7.01 2.04 -10.08
N GLU A 21 -6.57 0.82 -9.75
CA GLU A 21 -7.39 -0.20 -9.10
C GLU A 21 -7.86 0.21 -7.71
N VAL A 22 -6.93 0.59 -6.82
CA VAL A 22 -7.24 0.96 -5.43
C VAL A 22 -8.18 2.16 -5.38
N THR A 23 -7.88 3.19 -6.18
CA THR A 23 -8.68 4.42 -6.20
C THR A 23 -10.04 4.22 -6.87
N GLY A 24 -10.11 3.38 -7.91
CA GLY A 24 -11.37 2.97 -8.55
C GLY A 24 -12.26 2.18 -7.59
N LEU A 25 -11.70 1.20 -6.89
CA LEU A 25 -12.43 0.40 -5.90
C LEU A 25 -12.93 1.27 -4.73
N TYR A 26 -12.11 2.22 -4.27
CA TYR A 26 -12.54 3.21 -3.28
C TYR A 26 -13.78 3.99 -3.74
N GLU A 27 -13.78 4.55 -4.96
CA GLU A 27 -14.92 5.32 -5.46
C GLU A 27 -16.18 4.45 -5.66
N LEU A 28 -16.00 3.20 -6.13
CA LEU A 28 -17.10 2.23 -6.23
C LEU A 28 -17.75 1.97 -4.87
N LEU A 29 -16.94 1.66 -3.85
CA LEU A 29 -17.42 1.40 -2.49
C LEU A 29 -18.05 2.65 -1.87
N ARG A 30 -17.40 3.80 -2.00
CA ARG A 30 -17.92 5.09 -1.51
C ARG A 30 -19.29 5.40 -2.10
N ASN A 31 -19.47 5.22 -3.40
CA ASN A 31 -20.76 5.45 -4.05
C ASN A 31 -21.82 4.44 -3.58
N ALA A 32 -21.46 3.17 -3.41
CA ALA A 32 -22.36 2.15 -2.89
C ALA A 32 -22.83 2.47 -1.46
N PHE A 33 -21.90 2.79 -0.55
CA PHE A 33 -22.24 3.14 0.84
C PHE A 33 -23.06 4.43 0.93
N LYS A 34 -22.75 5.46 0.15
CA LYS A 34 -23.53 6.71 0.13
C LYS A 34 -24.95 6.53 -0.40
N LYS A 35 -25.18 5.58 -1.32
CA LYS A 35 -26.53 5.22 -1.77
C LYS A 35 -27.37 4.58 -0.66
N LEU A 36 -26.74 3.81 0.22
CA LEU A 36 -27.40 3.19 1.37
C LEU A 36 -27.66 4.21 2.49
N ASN A 37 -26.66 5.02 2.80
CA ASN A 37 -26.77 6.10 3.77
C ASN A 37 -25.72 7.18 3.48
N HIS A 38 -26.21 8.37 3.11
CA HIS A 38 -25.37 9.51 2.73
C HIS A 38 -24.46 10.06 3.85
N LYS A 39 -24.68 9.65 5.12
CA LYS A 39 -23.86 10.04 6.28
C LYS A 39 -22.66 9.12 6.49
N ILE A 40 -22.56 8.00 5.75
CA ILE A 40 -21.42 7.11 5.87
C ILE A 40 -20.23 7.76 5.16
N ASP A 41 -19.20 8.04 5.94
CA ASP A 41 -17.89 8.39 5.43
C ASP A 41 -17.06 7.13 5.21
N VAL A 42 -16.34 7.11 4.09
CA VAL A 42 -15.49 5.99 3.68
C VAL A 42 -14.05 6.45 3.75
N VAL A 43 -13.21 5.62 4.38
CA VAL A 43 -11.77 5.83 4.54
C VAL A 43 -11.07 4.55 4.10
N ILE A 44 -9.86 4.70 3.57
CA ILE A 44 -8.97 3.57 3.29
C ILE A 44 -8.29 3.22 4.62
N GLY A 45 -8.65 2.08 5.19
CA GLY A 45 -8.17 1.61 6.48
C GLY A 45 -6.77 1.02 6.44
N GLU A 46 -6.44 0.42 5.31
CA GLU A 46 -5.11 -0.08 5.03
C GLU A 46 -4.91 -0.07 3.51
N SER A 47 -3.67 0.18 3.12
CA SER A 47 -3.18 0.10 1.76
C SER A 47 -1.68 0.03 1.85
N GLY A 48 -1.00 -0.58 0.88
CA GLY A 48 0.44 -0.71 0.94
C GLY A 48 1.02 -1.42 -0.25
N TRP A 49 2.35 -1.37 -0.32
CA TRP A 49 3.13 -2.05 -1.33
C TRP A 49 4.42 -2.58 -0.71
N PRO A 50 4.70 -3.89 -0.78
CA PRO A 50 5.91 -4.48 -0.18
C PRO A 50 7.18 -4.13 -0.95
N SER A 51 8.28 -3.86 -0.23
CA SER A 51 9.56 -3.46 -0.85
C SER A 51 10.46 -4.61 -1.28
N HIS A 52 10.12 -5.85 -0.89
CA HIS A 52 10.94 -7.04 -1.13
C HIS A 52 10.06 -8.29 -1.24
N GLY A 53 10.61 -9.35 -1.81
CA GLY A 53 9.91 -10.59 -2.13
C GLY A 53 9.51 -10.66 -3.60
N HIS A 54 8.70 -11.66 -3.92
CA HIS A 54 8.17 -11.86 -5.27
C HIS A 54 6.65 -12.05 -5.18
N VAL A 55 5.95 -11.55 -6.19
CA VAL A 55 4.57 -11.99 -6.45
C VAL A 55 4.57 -13.41 -7.05
N LEU A 56 3.39 -14.01 -7.20
CA LEU A 56 3.23 -15.41 -7.62
C LEU A 56 3.88 -15.76 -8.95
N ASP A 57 4.03 -14.80 -9.85
CA ASP A 57 4.67 -14.96 -11.17
C ASP A 57 6.20 -14.77 -11.17
N GLY A 58 6.79 -14.41 -10.04
CA GLY A 58 8.23 -14.19 -9.90
C GLY A 58 8.71 -12.76 -10.18
N THR A 59 7.82 -11.80 -10.44
CA THR A 59 8.21 -10.40 -10.58
C THR A 59 8.73 -9.85 -9.24
N PRO A 60 9.92 -9.21 -9.21
CA PRO A 60 10.50 -8.71 -7.98
C PRO A 60 9.78 -7.47 -7.47
N LEU A 61 9.55 -7.46 -6.17
CA LEU A 61 9.09 -6.30 -5.42
C LEU A 61 10.29 -5.44 -5.03
N THR A 62 10.13 -4.11 -5.11
CA THR A 62 11.26 -3.19 -4.93
C THR A 62 10.87 -2.00 -4.06
N VAL A 63 11.87 -1.43 -3.38
CA VAL A 63 11.75 -0.17 -2.65
C VAL A 63 11.24 0.96 -3.56
N SER A 64 11.69 1.01 -4.82
CA SER A 64 11.24 2.01 -5.79
C SER A 64 9.72 1.92 -6.03
N HIS A 65 9.16 0.73 -6.12
CA HIS A 65 7.72 0.54 -6.24
C HIS A 65 6.97 0.95 -4.97
N LEU A 66 7.48 0.60 -3.79
CA LEU A 66 6.92 1.04 -2.50
C LEU A 66 6.84 2.57 -2.42
N VAL A 67 7.94 3.26 -2.73
CA VAL A 67 8.01 4.73 -2.68
C VAL A 67 7.07 5.36 -3.70
N ASN A 68 7.08 4.85 -4.95
CA ASN A 68 6.24 5.39 -6.02
C ASN A 68 4.75 5.17 -5.74
N TYR A 69 4.40 4.03 -5.14
CA TYR A 69 3.03 3.72 -4.73
C TYR A 69 2.52 4.73 -3.70
N TRP A 70 3.27 4.92 -2.60
CA TRP A 70 2.88 5.86 -1.55
C TRP A 70 2.83 7.31 -2.03
N ARG A 71 3.76 7.72 -2.90
CA ARG A 71 3.72 9.03 -3.53
C ARG A 71 2.43 9.23 -4.33
N LYS A 72 2.11 8.30 -5.25
CA LYS A 72 0.93 8.42 -6.11
C LYS A 72 -0.38 8.31 -5.34
N LEU A 73 -0.47 7.38 -4.37
CA LEU A 73 -1.66 7.23 -3.53
C LEU A 73 -1.85 8.46 -2.64
N GLY A 74 -0.76 8.99 -2.07
CA GLY A 74 -0.76 10.20 -1.25
C GLY A 74 -1.17 11.44 -2.03
N ASP A 75 -0.64 11.62 -3.25
CA ASP A 75 -1.02 12.71 -4.16
C ASP A 75 -2.53 12.66 -4.47
N TRP A 76 -3.03 11.47 -4.84
CA TRP A 76 -4.45 11.26 -5.11
C TRP A 76 -5.32 11.51 -3.87
N ALA A 77 -4.93 10.97 -2.71
CA ALA A 77 -5.68 11.09 -1.47
C ALA A 77 -5.75 12.54 -0.99
N SER A 78 -4.65 13.28 -1.11
CA SER A 78 -4.58 14.71 -0.80
C SER A 78 -5.49 15.52 -1.71
N TYR A 79 -5.45 15.26 -3.02
CA TYR A 79 -6.31 15.92 -4.00
C TYR A 79 -7.80 15.63 -3.76
N LYS A 80 -8.16 14.38 -3.44
CA LYS A 80 -9.55 13.95 -3.21
C LYS A 80 -10.05 14.17 -1.78
N ARG A 81 -9.18 14.62 -0.86
CA ARG A 81 -9.44 14.73 0.58
C ARG A 81 -9.92 13.41 1.19
N VAL A 82 -9.24 12.33 0.85
CA VAL A 82 -9.52 10.97 1.35
C VAL A 82 -8.54 10.64 2.44
N SER A 83 -9.04 10.18 3.59
CA SER A 83 -8.18 9.65 4.65
C SER A 83 -7.70 8.25 4.29
N VAL A 84 -6.38 8.08 4.34
CA VAL A 84 -5.69 6.80 4.12
C VAL A 84 -4.87 6.51 5.35
N TYR A 85 -5.13 5.35 5.96
CA TYR A 85 -4.33 4.81 7.03
C TYR A 85 -3.20 4.00 6.41
N PHE A 86 -1.99 4.48 6.65
CA PHE A 86 -0.75 3.99 6.07
C PHE A 86 -0.38 2.62 6.65
N PHE A 87 -0.22 1.61 5.80
CA PHE A 87 0.23 0.27 6.17
C PHE A 87 1.59 -0.03 5.50
N GLU A 88 2.71 -0.03 6.22
CA GLU A 88 2.84 0.19 7.67
C GLU A 88 4.16 0.85 8.05
N ALA A 89 4.31 1.26 9.31
CA ALA A 89 5.51 1.95 9.78
C ALA A 89 6.76 1.08 9.62
N PHE A 90 6.77 -0.07 10.27
CA PHE A 90 7.96 -0.91 10.35
C PHE A 90 7.73 -2.24 9.65
N ASP A 91 8.79 -2.76 9.04
CA ASP A 91 8.79 -4.17 8.63
C ASP A 91 8.48 -5.06 9.83
N GLN A 92 7.78 -6.15 9.55
CA GLN A 92 7.37 -7.14 10.55
C GLN A 92 7.99 -8.50 10.22
N PRO A 93 9.27 -8.75 10.55
CA PRO A 93 9.99 -9.97 10.17
C PRO A 93 9.33 -11.28 10.64
N TRP A 94 8.47 -11.22 11.65
CA TRP A 94 7.74 -12.38 12.16
C TRP A 94 6.54 -12.79 11.29
N ARG A 95 6.16 -12.01 10.27
CA ARG A 95 5.01 -12.31 9.40
C ARG A 95 5.27 -13.31 8.29
N GLY A 96 6.52 -13.64 8.03
CA GLY A 96 6.86 -14.62 7.00
C GLY A 96 8.35 -14.89 6.91
N GLU A 97 8.69 -15.93 6.14
CA GLU A 97 10.07 -16.23 5.79
C GLU A 97 10.72 -15.06 5.03
N MET A 98 12.05 -15.05 4.95
CA MET A 98 12.84 -13.94 4.38
C MET A 98 12.38 -13.49 2.98
N ASN A 99 11.81 -14.41 2.18
CA ASN A 99 11.31 -14.16 0.83
C ASN A 99 9.80 -13.85 0.74
N SER A 100 9.07 -13.91 1.85
CA SER A 100 7.65 -13.56 1.90
C SER A 100 7.50 -12.03 1.87
N TYR A 101 6.69 -11.52 0.95
CA TYR A 101 6.45 -10.08 0.85
C TYR A 101 5.73 -9.48 2.06
N GLU A 102 5.02 -10.31 2.83
CA GLU A 102 4.28 -9.91 4.06
C GLU A 102 5.17 -9.29 5.14
N SER A 103 6.47 -9.61 5.15
CA SER A 103 7.43 -9.06 6.12
C SER A 103 7.96 -7.68 5.73
N HIS A 104 7.63 -7.16 4.55
CA HIS A 104 8.37 -6.06 3.90
C HIS A 104 7.51 -4.84 3.51
N PHE A 105 6.37 -4.60 4.15
CA PHE A 105 5.49 -3.44 3.90
C PHE A 105 5.95 -2.14 4.57
N GLY A 106 6.89 -2.21 5.52
CA GLY A 106 7.34 -1.07 6.30
C GLY A 106 7.94 0.04 5.46
N TRP A 107 7.73 1.31 5.83
CA TRP A 107 8.57 2.41 5.34
C TRP A 107 9.97 2.39 5.97
N TRP A 108 10.05 1.87 7.19
CA TRP A 108 11.28 1.66 7.92
C TRP A 108 11.53 0.17 8.17
N PHE A 109 12.80 -0.20 8.31
CA PHE A 109 13.20 -1.53 8.79
C PHE A 109 14.06 -1.40 10.05
N ASP A 110 13.98 -2.42 10.90
CA ASP A 110 14.80 -2.51 12.11
C ASP A 110 16.27 -2.84 11.75
N HIS A 111 17.19 -2.02 12.25
CA HIS A 111 18.63 -2.24 12.15
C HIS A 111 19.29 -2.19 13.54
N GLY A 112 18.66 -2.83 14.52
CA GLY A 112 19.13 -2.97 15.89
C GLY A 112 18.89 -1.71 16.71
N GLU A 113 19.87 -0.81 16.74
CA GLU A 113 19.80 0.42 17.56
C GLU A 113 18.97 1.54 16.91
N ARG A 114 18.60 1.37 15.64
CA ARG A 114 17.83 2.37 14.88
C ARG A 114 16.92 1.73 13.85
N PHE A 115 15.87 2.46 13.49
CA PHE A 115 15.06 2.20 12.32
C PHE A 115 15.61 2.98 11.13
N ILE A 116 15.82 2.31 9.99
CA ILE A 116 16.35 2.92 8.77
C ILE A 116 15.21 3.12 7.78
N GLU A 117 15.12 4.33 7.23
CA GLU A 117 14.15 4.65 6.18
C GLU A 117 14.56 3.99 4.87
N LYS A 118 13.64 3.25 4.24
CA LYS A 118 13.93 2.56 2.96
C LYS A 118 14.14 3.53 1.80
N SER A 119 13.44 4.66 1.80
CA SER A 119 13.51 5.65 0.71
C SER A 119 14.85 6.40 0.66
N ASN A 120 15.57 6.45 1.79
CA ASN A 120 16.83 7.15 1.95
C ASN A 120 17.70 6.49 3.03
N PRO A 121 18.43 5.40 2.70
CA PRO A 121 19.12 4.57 3.70
C PRO A 121 20.45 5.14 4.22
N ASN A 122 20.76 6.42 3.95
CA ASN A 122 22.05 7.06 4.27
C ASN A 122 22.21 7.34 5.78
#